data_AF-A0AB35BHR8-F1
#
_entry.id   AF-A0AB35BHR8-F1
#
_cell.length_a   1.000
_cell.length_b   1.000
_cell.length_c   1.000
_cell.angle_alpha   90.00
_cell.angle_beta   90.00
_cell.angle_gamma   90.00
#
_symmetry.space_group_name_H-M   'P 1'
#
loop_
_entity.id
_entity.type
_entity.pdbx_description
1 polymer ?
#
loop_
_entity_poly.entity_id
_entity_poly.type
_entity_poly.pdbx_seq_one_letter_code
_entity_poly.pdbx_strand_id
1 'polypeptide(L)'
;MNIVQFLEARLAEDERAAITELNGGSQSARALREVSFKRGLVDRVYRESNWDLRPGADEENHGGKPLLVQLAATYADHPDFDPRWAD
;
A
#
# COMPACT_ATOMS: atom_id res chain seq x y z
N MET A 1 9.93 -8.52 5.22
CA MET A 1 9.31 -7.56 4.29
C MET A 1 9.02 -6.27 5.06
N ASN A 2 9.18 -5.09 4.48
CA ASN A 2 8.72 -3.84 5.09
C ASN A 2 7.30 -3.46 4.60
N ILE A 3 6.66 -2.49 5.25
CA ILE A 3 5.27 -2.10 4.94
C ILE A 3 5.09 -1.61 3.49
N VAL A 4 6.09 -0.94 2.92
CA VAL A 4 6.06 -0.45 1.53
C VAL A 4 6.10 -1.63 0.56
N GLN A 5 7.05 -2.55 0.72
CA GLN A 5 7.17 -3.77 -0.08
C GLN A 5 5.90 -4.63 -0.01
N PHE A 6 5.28 -4.71 1.16
CA PHE A 6 4.00 -5.38 1.33
C PHE A 6 2.89 -4.69 0.54
N LEU A 7 2.75 -3.37 0.67
CA LEU A 7 1.75 -2.59 -0.06
C LEU A 7 1.95 -2.66 -1.57
N GLU A 8 3.18 -2.57 -2.08
CA GLU A 8 3.49 -2.73 -3.49
C GLU A 8 3.08 -4.10 -4.02
N ALA A 9 3.37 -5.17 -3.26
CA ALA A 9 2.99 -6.53 -3.63
C ALA A 9 1.47 -6.70 -3.70
N ARG A 10 0.75 -6.22 -2.67
CA ARG A 10 -0.73 -6.30 -2.60
C ARG A 10 -1.41 -5.45 -3.66
N LEU A 11 -0.91 -4.24 -3.93
CA LEU A 11 -1.45 -3.40 -5.00
C LEU A 11 -1.20 -3.99 -6.38
N ALA A 12 -0.07 -4.68 -6.59
CA ALA A 12 0.19 -5.41 -7.85
C ALA A 12 -0.70 -6.66 -7.99
N GLU A 13 -1.14 -7.27 -6.90
CA GLU A 13 -2.11 -8.35 -6.89
C GLU A 13 -3.51 -7.85 -7.24
N ASP A 14 -3.97 -6.79 -6.57
CA ASP A 14 -5.25 -6.11 -6.86
C ASP A 14 -5.33 -5.63 -8.31
N GLU A 15 -4.23 -5.09 -8.86
CA GLU A 15 -4.16 -4.69 -10.27
C GLU A 15 -4.38 -5.87 -11.20
N ARG A 16 -3.72 -7.00 -10.93
CA ARG A 16 -3.85 -8.22 -11.74
C ARG A 16 -5.26 -8.80 -11.66
N ALA A 17 -5.88 -8.78 -10.48
CA ALA A 17 -7.27 -9.17 -10.30
C ALA A 17 -8.20 -8.27 -11.12
N ALA A 18 -8.05 -6.94 -11.01
CA ALA A 18 -8.84 -5.97 -11.76
C ALA A 18 -8.65 -6.08 -13.28
N ILE A 19 -7.44 -6.35 -13.77
CA ILE A 19 -7.17 -6.60 -15.20
C ILE A 19 -7.86 -7.89 -15.66
N THR A 20 -7.83 -8.94 -14.85
CA THR A 20 -8.50 -10.21 -15.18
C THR A 20 -10.01 -10.00 -15.28
N GLU A 21 -10.58 -9.24 -14.34
CA GLU A 21 -12.00 -8.91 -14.27
C GLU A 21 -12.46 -7.89 -15.33
N LEU A 22 -11.56 -7.11 -15.96
CA LEU A 22 -11.94 -6.15 -17.00
C LEU A 22 -12.68 -6.79 -18.18
N ASN A 23 -12.45 -8.08 -18.42
CA ASN A 23 -13.20 -8.86 -19.39
C ASN A 23 -14.68 -9.06 -19.01
N GLY A 24 -15.08 -8.69 -17.79
CA GLY A 24 -16.41 -8.88 -17.20
C GLY A 24 -17.25 -7.60 -16.96
N GLY A 25 -16.72 -6.37 -17.15
CA GLY A 25 -17.52 -5.14 -17.15
C GLY A 25 -16.98 -3.92 -16.38
N SER A 26 -17.88 -2.97 -16.04
CA SER A 26 -17.53 -1.63 -15.50
C SER A 26 -16.94 -1.61 -14.07
N GLN A 27 -17.12 -2.68 -13.29
CA GLN A 27 -16.60 -2.77 -11.92
C GLN A 27 -15.06 -2.77 -11.91
N SER A 28 -14.46 -3.35 -12.93
CA SER A 28 -13.01 -3.53 -13.05
C SER A 28 -12.30 -2.22 -13.39
N ALA A 29 -12.95 -1.30 -14.12
CA ALA A 29 -12.44 0.06 -14.36
C ALA A 29 -12.42 0.90 -13.07
N ARG A 30 -13.37 0.67 -12.15
CA ARG A 30 -13.35 1.29 -10.82
C ARG A 30 -12.19 0.73 -9.98
N ALA A 31 -12.03 -0.60 -9.93
CA ALA A 31 -10.95 -1.25 -9.20
C ALA A 31 -9.56 -0.77 -9.65
N LEU A 32 -9.33 -0.60 -10.95
CA LEU A 32 -8.07 -0.03 -11.47
C LEU A 32 -7.81 1.41 -11.02
N ARG A 33 -8.87 2.23 -10.93
CA ARG A 33 -8.73 3.62 -10.42
C ARG A 33 -8.38 3.61 -8.93
N GLU A 34 -8.98 2.70 -8.15
CA GLU A 34 -8.67 2.55 -6.73
C GLU A 34 -7.22 2.10 -6.52
N VAL A 35 -6.73 1.12 -7.29
CA VAL A 35 -5.32 0.69 -7.25
C VAL A 35 -4.38 1.84 -7.63
N SER A 36 -4.69 2.57 -8.71
CA SER A 36 -3.89 3.71 -9.16
C SER A 36 -3.83 4.81 -8.09
N PHE A 37 -4.96 5.07 -7.42
CA PHE A 37 -5.03 6.03 -6.31
C PHE A 37 -4.17 5.59 -5.12
N LYS A 38 -4.31 4.34 -4.67
CA LYS A 38 -3.51 3.79 -3.56
C LYS A 38 -2.02 3.80 -3.87
N ARG A 39 -1.61 3.47 -5.10
CA ARG A 39 -0.21 3.61 -5.56
C ARG A 39 0.28 5.05 -5.46
N GLY A 40 -0.54 6.02 -5.88
CA GLY A 40 -0.21 7.44 -5.76
C GLY A 40 0.01 7.88 -4.30
N LEU A 41 -0.72 7.31 -3.34
CA LEU A 41 -0.51 7.56 -1.92
C LEU A 41 0.81 6.97 -1.41
N VAL A 42 1.14 5.72 -1.77
CA VAL A 42 2.41 5.09 -1.41
C VAL A 42 3.59 5.88 -1.99
N ASP A 43 3.52 6.22 -3.28
CA ASP A 43 4.49 7.04 -3.98
C ASP A 43 4.66 8.43 -3.36
N ARG A 44 3.56 9.05 -2.91
CA ARG A 44 3.58 10.34 -2.23
C ARG A 44 4.35 10.23 -0.93
N VAL A 45 4.04 9.22 -0.10
CA VAL A 45 4.76 9.00 1.16
C VAL A 45 6.25 8.76 0.87
N TYR A 46 6.59 8.01 -0.18
CA TYR A 46 7.98 7.77 -0.56
C TYR A 46 8.72 9.03 -1.06
N ARG A 47 8.05 9.91 -1.80
CA ARG A 47 8.66 11.13 -2.37
C ARG A 47 8.68 12.32 -1.41
N GLU A 48 7.66 12.49 -0.59
CA GLU A 48 7.52 13.61 0.34
C GLU A 48 8.20 13.34 1.68
N SER A 49 8.26 12.07 2.09
CA SER A 49 9.03 11.68 3.27
C SER A 49 10.45 11.41 2.82
N ASN A 50 11.41 12.17 3.33
CA ASN A 50 12.83 11.81 3.34
C ASN A 50 13.02 10.58 4.27
N TRP A 51 12.36 9.47 3.94
CA TRP A 51 12.24 8.29 4.78
C TRP A 51 13.54 7.52 4.70
N ASP A 52 14.36 7.61 5.75
CA ASP A 52 15.52 6.75 5.87
C ASP A 52 15.03 5.33 6.19
N LEU A 53 14.96 4.48 5.16
CA LEU A 53 14.51 3.09 5.26
C LEU A 53 15.50 2.19 6.03
N ARG A 54 16.55 2.76 6.62
CA ARG A 54 17.48 2.04 7.50
C ARG A 54 16.76 1.60 8.78
N PRO A 55 17.02 0.37 9.25
CA PRO A 55 16.54 -0.07 10.55
C PRO A 55 17.00 0.90 11.65
N GLY A 56 16.06 1.56 12.34
CA GLY A 56 16.34 2.42 13.49
C GLY A 56 16.38 3.94 13.25
N ALA A 57 16.01 4.43 12.06
CA ALA A 57 16.07 5.87 11.74
C ALA A 57 14.77 6.66 12.04
N ASP A 58 13.80 6.06 12.74
CA ASP A 58 12.37 6.39 12.56
C ASP A 58 11.68 6.97 13.80
N GLU A 59 12.29 7.95 14.47
CA GLU A 59 11.69 8.63 15.64
C GLU A 59 11.17 10.06 15.37
N GLU A 60 11.44 10.72 14.23
CA GLU A 60 11.05 12.14 14.07
C GLU A 60 10.20 12.48 12.82
N ASN A 61 9.93 11.56 11.88
CA ASN A 61 9.24 11.89 10.63
C ASN A 61 7.82 11.29 10.53
N HIS A 62 6.91 11.75 11.39
CA HIS A 62 5.62 11.10 11.68
C HIS A 62 4.47 11.37 10.68
N GLY A 63 4.70 12.10 9.57
CA GLY A 63 3.62 12.50 8.66
C GLY A 63 3.08 11.37 7.77
N GLY A 64 3.95 10.53 7.22
CA GLY A 64 3.59 9.49 6.24
C GLY A 64 3.26 8.13 6.84
N LYS A 65 3.76 7.83 8.04
CA LYS A 65 3.59 6.54 8.74
C LYS A 65 2.11 6.19 8.97
N PRO A 66 1.25 7.11 9.45
CA PRO A 66 -0.16 6.80 9.68
C PRO A 66 -0.89 6.38 8.39
N LEU A 67 -0.51 6.94 7.24
CA LEU A 67 -1.16 6.64 5.96
C LEU A 67 -0.81 5.24 5.45
N LEU A 68 0.46 4.83 5.55
CA LEU A 68 0.88 3.48 5.15
C LEU A 68 0.26 2.41 6.06
N VAL A 69 0.16 2.69 7.36
CA VAL A 69 -0.53 1.82 8.32
C VAL A 69 -2.01 1.64 7.96
N GLN A 70 -2.72 2.74 7.68
CA GLN A 70 -4.13 2.67 7.26
C GLN A 70 -4.31 1.90 5.94
N LEU A 71 -3.41 2.08 4.98
CA LEU A 71 -3.43 1.31 3.74
C LEU A 71 -3.17 -0.17 4.01
N ALA A 72 -2.18 -0.50 4.85
CA ALA A 72 -1.83 -1.88 5.15
C ALA A 72 -2.95 -2.61 5.91
N ALA A 73 -3.68 -1.90 6.77
CA ALA A 73 -4.85 -2.44 7.48
C ALA A 73 -5.96 -2.93 6.55
N THR A 74 -6.03 -2.45 5.30
CA THR A 74 -6.97 -2.97 4.29
C THR A 74 -6.67 -4.44 3.92
N TYR A 75 -5.45 -4.91 4.20
CA TYR A 75 -4.96 -6.26 3.92
C TYR A 75 -4.63 -7.04 5.21
N ALA A 76 -5.25 -6.69 6.35
CA ALA A 76 -4.94 -7.29 7.66
C ALA A 76 -5.16 -8.80 7.71
N ASP A 77 -6.07 -9.33 6.89
CA ASP A 77 -6.35 -10.78 6.79
C ASP A 77 -5.31 -11.53 5.94
N HIS A 78 -4.35 -10.83 5.34
CA HIS A 78 -3.32 -11.45 4.50
C HIS A 78 -2.23 -12.11 5.35
N PRO A 79 -1.77 -13.35 5.05
CA PRO A 79 -0.76 -14.06 5.85
C PRO A 79 0.59 -13.32 5.98
N ASP A 80 0.96 -12.54 4.97
CA ASP A 80 2.17 -11.69 4.99
C ASP A 80 2.01 -10.37 5.78
N PHE A 81 0.82 -10.07 6.32
CA PHE A 81 0.61 -8.87 7.12
C PHE A 81 1.35 -8.99 8.45
N ASP A 82 2.12 -7.97 8.81
CA ASP A 82 2.80 -7.89 10.11
C ASP A 82 1.96 -7.06 11.08
N PRO A 83 1.42 -7.65 12.17
CA PRO A 83 0.60 -6.93 13.14
C PRO A 83 1.28 -5.72 13.77
N ARG A 84 2.63 -5.67 13.77
CA ARG A 84 3.40 -4.53 14.28
C ARG A 84 3.22 -3.26 13.45
N TRP A 85 2.63 -3.36 12.26
CA TRP A 85 2.24 -2.19 11.48
C TRP A 85 0.94 -1.55 11.99
N ALA A 86 0.16 -2.21 12.84
CA ALA A 86 -1.10 -1.69 13.35
C ALA A 86 -0.98 -0.92 14.68
N ASP A 87 0.23 -0.89 15.26
CA ASP A 87 0.58 -0.20 16.53
C ASP A 87 1.22 1.17 16.31
#